data_AF-A0A920UVY7-F1
#
_entry.id   AF-A0A920UVY7-F1
#
_cell.length_a   1.000
_cell.length_b   1.000
_cell.length_c   1.000
_cell.angle_alpha   90.00
_cell.angle_beta   90.00
_cell.angle_gamma   90.00
#
_symmetry.space_group_name_H-M   'P 1'
#
loop_
_entity.id
_entity.type
_entity.pdbx_description
1 polymer ?
#
loop_
_entity_poly.entity_id
_entity_poly.type
_entity_poly.pdbx_seq_one_letter_code
_entity_poly.pdbx_strand_id
1 'polypeptide(L)'
;MPNGVFMDNWTPPEGGSDFSLPSTMEPLAPFQDQMLVLTGLSNKMGDAWPGEGAGDHARAAGAYLTGVHPKKTEGADLQAGLSMDQIIARQLGQHTQLTSLELSLESRENVGACDPGYACAYANTLCWSSATTPLPMENNPRVVFERLFGGNESTDPEAWRARREEDSSILDAVGDKIAKLQGDLGHRDQLKLDEYLESIRNAERRIQMAEAQSERELPGFRTTCWCASYIPGKMPRSCLIYSFSLFKQIYTCHYFYGWSRNQSAGISEIGVPDAHHPLSHHGGSAEKIEKLIRVNGYHAEMLLTTWIA
;
A
#
# COMPACT_ATOMS: atom_id res chain seq x y z
N MET A 1 -6.83 -14.01 3.02
CA MET A 1 -7.47 -12.69 2.76
C MET A 1 -7.02 -11.73 3.85
N PRO A 2 -6.20 -10.72 3.53
CA PRO A 2 -5.94 -9.65 4.50
C PRO A 2 -7.28 -8.97 4.81
N ASN A 3 -7.53 -8.62 6.07
CA ASN A 3 -8.80 -8.09 6.61
C ASN A 3 -9.82 -9.09 7.21
N GLY A 4 -9.47 -10.36 7.48
CA GLY A 4 -10.27 -11.25 8.32
C GLY A 4 -11.75 -11.34 7.90
N VAL A 5 -12.06 -12.15 6.89
CA VAL A 5 -13.41 -12.29 6.34
C VAL A 5 -14.02 -13.62 6.79
N PHE A 6 -15.32 -13.62 7.08
CA PHE A 6 -16.03 -14.88 7.28
C PHE A 6 -16.34 -15.55 5.93
N MET A 7 -15.53 -16.54 5.57
CA MET A 7 -15.49 -17.10 4.20
C MET A 7 -16.83 -17.69 3.72
N ASP A 8 -17.63 -18.27 4.61
CA ASP A 8 -18.93 -18.86 4.27
C ASP A 8 -19.95 -17.80 3.80
N ASN A 9 -19.79 -16.56 4.23
CA ASN A 9 -20.63 -15.43 3.83
C ASN A 9 -19.95 -14.51 2.80
N TRP A 10 -18.77 -14.88 2.30
CA TRP A 10 -18.02 -14.17 1.26
C TRP A 10 -17.91 -14.96 -0.04
N THR A 11 -17.85 -16.29 0.05
CA THR A 11 -17.66 -17.17 -1.11
C THR A 11 -19.02 -17.56 -1.66
N PRO A 12 -19.32 -17.29 -2.94
CA PRO A 12 -20.52 -17.82 -3.57
C PRO A 12 -20.56 -19.34 -3.47
N PRO A 13 -21.72 -19.94 -3.14
CA PRO A 13 -21.83 -21.40 -2.99
C PRO A 13 -21.75 -22.14 -4.32
N GLU A 14 -22.10 -21.47 -5.41
CA GLU A 14 -22.13 -22.00 -6.77
C GLU A 14 -21.14 -21.22 -7.65
N GLY A 15 -20.48 -21.93 -8.56
CA GLY A 15 -19.62 -21.33 -9.57
C GLY A 15 -20.38 -21.04 -10.87
N GLY A 16 -19.77 -20.25 -11.75
CA GLY A 16 -20.35 -19.86 -13.04
C GLY A 16 -20.53 -18.35 -13.16
N SER A 17 -21.09 -17.88 -14.27
CA SER A 17 -21.41 -16.46 -14.47
C SER A 17 -22.60 -16.00 -13.63
N ASP A 18 -23.49 -16.92 -13.27
CA ASP A 18 -24.78 -16.64 -12.65
C ASP A 18 -24.75 -17.00 -11.15
N PHE A 19 -23.67 -16.65 -10.46
CA PHE A 19 -23.49 -16.96 -9.04
C PHE A 19 -24.43 -16.10 -8.17
N SER A 20 -24.95 -16.67 -7.09
CA SER A 20 -25.70 -15.90 -6.09
C SER A 20 -24.75 -15.09 -5.20
N LEU A 21 -25.02 -13.80 -5.01
CA LEU A 21 -24.23 -12.94 -4.13
C LEU A 21 -24.41 -13.33 -2.66
N PRO A 22 -23.32 -13.62 -1.92
CA PRO A 22 -23.37 -13.79 -0.48
C PRO A 22 -23.77 -12.51 0.25
N SER A 23 -24.27 -12.63 1.48
CA SER A 23 -24.78 -11.49 2.26
C SER A 23 -23.75 -10.36 2.47
N THR A 24 -22.46 -10.67 2.55
CA THR A 24 -21.42 -9.61 2.68
C THR A 24 -21.19 -8.83 1.39
N MET A 25 -21.63 -9.36 0.24
CA MET A 25 -21.49 -8.74 -1.07
C MET A 25 -22.82 -8.15 -1.59
N GLU A 26 -23.91 -8.24 -0.83
CA GLU A 26 -25.22 -7.70 -1.20
C GLU A 26 -25.17 -6.23 -1.67
N PRO A 27 -24.39 -5.32 -1.04
CA PRO A 27 -24.27 -3.95 -1.55
C PRO A 27 -23.79 -3.88 -3.00
N LEU A 28 -22.99 -4.84 -3.46
CA LEU A 28 -22.40 -4.87 -4.80
C LEU A 28 -23.38 -5.38 -5.88
N ALA A 29 -24.60 -5.77 -5.52
CA ALA A 29 -25.61 -6.28 -6.45
C ALA A 29 -25.84 -5.43 -7.72
N PRO A 30 -25.81 -4.08 -7.67
CA PRO A 30 -25.94 -3.26 -8.89
C PRO A 30 -24.84 -3.47 -9.94
N PHE A 31 -23.73 -4.14 -9.58
CA PHE A 31 -22.57 -4.37 -10.44
C PHE A 31 -22.28 -5.86 -10.66
N GLN A 32 -23.21 -6.76 -10.31
CA GLN A 32 -22.99 -8.20 -10.38
C GLN A 32 -22.58 -8.68 -11.78
N ASP A 33 -23.13 -8.04 -12.83
CA ASP A 33 -22.80 -8.30 -14.24
C ASP A 33 -21.38 -7.90 -14.65
N GLN A 34 -20.70 -7.12 -13.80
CA GLN A 34 -19.33 -6.64 -13.97
C GLN A 34 -18.35 -7.29 -12.98
N MET A 35 -18.81 -8.28 -12.19
CA MET A 35 -18.00 -8.93 -11.16
C MET A 35 -17.47 -10.29 -11.64
N LEU A 36 -16.20 -10.55 -11.31
CA LEU A 36 -15.60 -11.87 -11.37
C LEU A 36 -15.20 -12.30 -9.96
N VAL A 37 -15.78 -13.38 -9.45
CA VAL A 37 -15.42 -13.95 -8.15
C VAL A 37 -14.54 -15.17 -8.36
N LEU A 38 -13.25 -15.03 -8.03
CA LEU A 38 -12.27 -16.10 -8.13
C LEU A 38 -12.18 -16.86 -6.79
N THR A 39 -12.52 -18.15 -6.81
CA THR A 39 -12.48 -19.04 -5.64
C THR A 39 -11.36 -20.07 -5.77
N GLY A 40 -10.98 -20.71 -4.65
CA GLY A 40 -9.97 -21.78 -4.64
C GLY A 40 -8.51 -21.31 -4.76
N LEU A 41 -8.26 -19.99 -4.76
CA LEU A 41 -6.92 -19.42 -4.71
C LEU A 41 -6.38 -19.45 -3.28
N SER A 42 -5.14 -19.92 -3.11
CA SER A 42 -4.45 -19.96 -1.82
C SER A 42 -2.98 -19.64 -2.01
N ASN A 43 -2.47 -18.67 -1.24
CA ASN A 43 -1.05 -18.37 -1.19
C ASN A 43 -0.41 -19.22 -0.09
N LYS A 44 0.11 -20.39 -0.46
CA LYS A 44 0.76 -21.35 0.45
C LYS A 44 2.03 -20.82 1.12
N MET A 45 2.60 -19.74 0.61
CA MET A 45 3.74 -19.10 1.26
C MET A 45 3.36 -18.31 2.51
N GLY A 46 2.06 -17.99 2.70
CA GLY A 46 1.55 -17.40 3.95
C GLY A 46 1.27 -18.44 5.05
N ASP A 47 1.24 -19.73 4.72
CA ASP A 47 0.97 -20.80 5.68
C ASP A 47 2.21 -21.02 6.57
N ALA A 48 2.01 -21.41 7.84
CA ALA A 48 3.11 -21.74 8.74
C ALA A 48 3.85 -23.00 8.27
N TRP A 49 5.18 -22.96 8.23
CA TRP A 49 5.98 -24.16 8.01
C TRP A 49 6.13 -24.98 9.31
N PRO A 50 6.48 -26.28 9.21
CA PRO A 50 6.65 -27.14 10.38
C PRO A 50 7.61 -26.51 11.41
N GLY A 51 7.11 -26.30 12.63
CA GLY A 51 7.88 -25.73 13.74
C GLY A 51 7.83 -24.20 13.86
N GLU A 52 7.15 -23.48 12.96
CA GLU A 52 7.10 -22.02 13.03
C GLU A 52 6.07 -21.44 14.00
N GLY A 53 4.93 -22.12 14.21
CA GLY A 53 3.89 -21.61 15.11
C GLY A 53 3.26 -20.29 14.64
N ALA A 54 2.99 -19.38 15.58
CA ALA A 54 2.37 -18.07 15.31
C ALA A 54 3.21 -17.20 14.35
N GLY A 55 2.62 -16.10 13.86
CA GLY A 55 3.23 -15.24 12.83
C GLY A 55 2.37 -15.04 11.58
N ASP A 56 1.06 -15.32 11.68
CA ASP A 56 0.15 -15.40 10.54
C ASP A 56 0.00 -14.06 9.82
N HIS A 57 0.10 -12.93 10.54
CA HIS A 57 0.00 -11.61 9.92
C HIS A 57 1.26 -11.29 9.12
N ALA A 58 2.43 -11.51 9.71
CA ALA A 58 3.71 -11.28 9.06
C ALA A 58 3.90 -12.19 7.84
N ARG A 59 3.52 -13.48 7.94
CA ARG A 59 3.57 -14.40 6.79
C ARG A 59 2.59 -14.00 5.69
N ALA A 60 1.33 -13.72 6.05
CA ALA A 60 0.32 -13.36 5.07
C ALA A 60 0.66 -12.07 4.33
N ALA A 61 1.10 -11.03 5.05
CA ALA A 61 1.49 -9.74 4.46
C ALA A 61 2.79 -9.87 3.65
N GLY A 62 3.83 -10.49 4.23
CA GLY A 62 5.12 -10.70 3.58
C GLY A 62 5.04 -11.52 2.30
N ALA A 63 4.13 -12.50 2.22
CA ALA A 63 3.93 -13.33 1.04
C ALA A 63 2.95 -12.74 0.00
N TYR A 64 2.15 -11.72 0.37
CA TYR A 64 0.99 -11.29 -0.42
C TYR A 64 1.35 -10.86 -1.85
N LEU A 65 2.33 -9.96 -2.00
CA LEU A 65 2.78 -9.46 -3.30
C LEU A 65 4.09 -10.10 -3.77
N THR A 66 4.81 -10.79 -2.89
CA THR A 66 6.10 -11.41 -3.20
C THR A 66 5.96 -12.85 -3.68
N GLY A 67 4.91 -13.55 -3.27
CA GLY A 67 4.74 -14.99 -3.53
C GLY A 67 5.84 -15.85 -2.89
N VAL A 68 6.51 -15.37 -1.84
CA VAL A 68 7.64 -16.03 -1.20
C VAL A 68 7.42 -16.07 0.31
N HIS A 69 7.82 -17.18 0.93
CA HIS A 69 7.66 -17.36 2.37
C HIS A 69 8.69 -16.48 3.10
N PRO A 70 8.27 -15.51 3.93
CA PRO A 70 9.20 -14.60 4.58
C PRO A 70 10.03 -15.35 5.61
N LYS A 71 11.33 -15.04 5.65
CA LYS A 71 12.23 -15.60 6.66
C LYS A 71 11.78 -15.16 8.05
N LYS A 72 11.57 -16.14 8.93
CA LYS A 72 11.30 -15.90 10.35
C LYS A 72 12.51 -15.27 11.04
N THR A 73 12.46 -13.96 11.22
CA THR A 73 13.47 -13.17 11.94
C THR A 73 12.84 -11.91 12.51
N GLU A 74 13.31 -11.48 13.68
CA GLU A 74 13.01 -10.17 14.30
C GLU A 74 14.13 -9.14 14.03
N GLY A 75 15.20 -9.58 13.35
CA GLY A 75 16.39 -8.79 13.06
C GLY A 75 16.34 -8.05 11.72
N ALA A 76 17.48 -7.46 11.36
CA ALA A 76 17.66 -6.71 10.11
C ALA A 76 17.92 -7.61 8.88
N ASP A 77 18.05 -8.92 9.07
CA ASP A 77 18.33 -9.93 8.05
C ASP A 77 17.04 -10.41 7.34
N LEU A 78 16.23 -9.43 6.92
CA LEU A 78 14.94 -9.58 6.27
C LEU A 78 15.06 -10.31 4.92
N GLN A 79 14.08 -11.15 4.61
CA GLN A 79 13.98 -11.83 3.33
C GLN A 79 12.52 -12.18 3.03
N ALA A 80 11.92 -11.51 2.04
CA ALA A 80 10.56 -11.80 1.57
C ALA A 80 10.46 -11.90 0.04
N GLY A 81 11.36 -11.31 -0.75
CA GLY A 81 11.28 -11.36 -2.23
C GLY A 81 10.90 -10.02 -2.88
N LEU A 82 11.24 -9.86 -4.17
CA LEU A 82 10.77 -8.74 -4.98
C LEU A 82 9.25 -8.86 -5.17
N SER A 83 8.53 -7.79 -4.83
CA SER A 83 7.07 -7.74 -4.93
C SER A 83 6.56 -7.44 -6.35
N MET A 84 5.37 -7.95 -6.67
CA MET A 84 4.74 -7.82 -7.98
C MET A 84 4.45 -6.36 -8.36
N ASP A 85 4.03 -5.52 -7.41
CA ASP A 85 3.84 -4.09 -7.62
C ASP A 85 5.14 -3.41 -8.04
N GLN A 86 6.28 -3.82 -7.49
CA GLN A 86 7.58 -3.26 -7.85
C GLN A 86 8.10 -3.79 -9.19
N ILE A 87 7.73 -5.00 -9.59
CA ILE A 87 7.96 -5.48 -10.98
C ILE A 87 7.21 -4.58 -11.96
N ILE A 88 5.94 -4.28 -11.68
CA ILE A 88 5.12 -3.38 -12.51
C ILE A 88 5.70 -1.96 -12.49
N ALA A 89 6.06 -1.44 -11.32
CA ALA A 89 6.59 -0.09 -11.14
C ALA A 89 7.87 0.15 -11.95
N ARG A 90 8.74 -0.86 -12.08
CA ARG A 90 9.95 -0.77 -12.93
C ARG A 90 9.65 -0.59 -14.42
N GLN A 91 8.52 -1.10 -14.89
CA GLN A 91 8.11 -0.95 -16.29
C GLN A 91 7.30 0.33 -16.50
N LEU A 92 6.27 0.55 -15.68
CA LEU A 92 5.35 1.68 -15.87
C LEU A 92 5.89 3.00 -15.31
N GLY A 93 6.81 2.96 -14.34
CA GLY A 93 7.42 4.13 -13.73
C GLY A 93 8.27 4.97 -14.70
N GLN A 94 8.49 4.48 -15.93
CA GLN A 94 9.10 5.26 -17.01
C GLN A 94 8.13 6.27 -17.63
N HIS A 95 6.86 6.26 -17.23
CA HIS A 95 5.81 7.14 -17.77
C HIS A 95 5.22 8.08 -16.72
N THR A 96 5.71 8.01 -15.48
CA THR A 96 5.16 8.74 -14.32
C THR A 96 6.28 9.46 -13.57
N GLN A 97 5.97 10.60 -12.94
CA GLN A 97 6.95 11.33 -12.12
C GLN A 97 7.37 10.57 -10.86
N LEU A 98 6.49 9.72 -10.33
CA LEU A 98 6.80 8.78 -9.26
C LEU A 98 6.73 7.35 -9.80
N THR A 99 7.80 6.59 -9.66
CA THR A 99 7.86 5.17 -10.04
C THR A 99 6.80 4.35 -9.28
N SER A 100 6.64 4.65 -7.99
CA SER A 100 5.64 4.05 -7.10
C SER A 100 5.34 5.00 -5.92
N LEU A 101 4.19 4.81 -5.28
CA LEU A 101 3.78 5.53 -4.09
C LEU A 101 3.12 4.57 -3.09
N GLU A 102 3.85 4.27 -2.02
CA GLU A 102 3.45 3.32 -0.99
C GLU A 102 2.66 4.05 0.11
N LEU A 103 1.37 3.72 0.25
CA LEU A 103 0.45 4.40 1.18
C LEU A 103 -0.10 3.44 2.23
N SER A 104 -0.17 3.89 3.48
CA SER A 104 -0.82 3.15 4.57
C SER A 104 -1.80 4.01 5.35
N LEU A 105 -2.75 3.37 6.02
CA LEU A 105 -3.66 4.02 6.98
C LEU A 105 -3.14 3.94 8.42
N GLU A 106 -2.13 3.11 8.65
CA GLU A 106 -1.70 2.69 9.98
C GLU A 106 -0.20 2.89 10.18
N SER A 107 0.36 2.29 11.23
CA SER A 107 1.75 2.50 11.65
C SER A 107 2.73 2.35 10.49
N ARG A 108 3.72 3.25 10.46
CA ARG A 108 4.88 3.23 9.54
C ARG A 108 6.09 2.51 10.14
N GLU A 109 5.95 1.96 11.35
CA GLU A 109 7.06 1.39 12.10
C GLU A 109 7.49 0.05 11.52
N ASN A 110 8.67 0.00 10.90
CA ASN A 110 9.23 -1.23 10.34
C ASN A 110 10.25 -1.91 11.28
N VAL A 111 10.55 -1.30 12.42
CA VAL A 111 11.57 -1.76 13.39
C VAL A 111 10.89 -2.43 14.58
N GLY A 112 11.48 -3.54 15.04
CA GLY A 112 10.99 -4.31 16.17
C GLY A 112 10.28 -5.60 15.75
N ALA A 113 9.66 -6.28 16.72
CA ALA A 113 8.92 -7.51 16.52
C ALA A 113 7.42 -7.24 16.68
N CYS A 114 6.68 -7.24 15.57
CA CYS A 114 5.24 -6.95 15.59
C CYS A 114 4.40 -8.23 15.63
N ASP A 115 4.96 -9.38 15.24
CA ASP A 115 4.33 -10.69 15.24
C ASP A 115 5.34 -11.71 15.79
N PRO A 116 4.95 -12.77 16.52
CA PRO A 116 5.91 -13.64 17.20
C PRO A 116 6.97 -14.23 16.26
N GLY A 117 8.24 -13.83 16.44
CA GLY A 117 9.36 -14.28 15.61
C GLY A 117 9.51 -13.58 14.26
N TYR A 118 8.74 -12.52 13.99
CA TYR A 118 8.81 -11.75 12.74
C TYR A 118 8.94 -10.24 12.99
N ALA A 119 9.82 -9.62 12.20
CA ALA A 119 10.06 -8.18 12.19
C ALA A 119 8.80 -7.40 11.75
N CYS A 120 8.63 -6.20 12.30
CA CYS A 120 7.53 -5.30 11.96
C CYS A 120 7.45 -4.97 10.46
N ALA A 121 8.59 -4.96 9.75
CA ALA A 121 8.65 -4.83 8.30
C ALA A 121 7.71 -5.81 7.60
N TYR A 122 7.65 -7.09 8.00
CA TYR A 122 6.78 -8.07 7.32
C TYR A 122 5.29 -7.82 7.55
N ALA A 123 4.91 -7.19 8.67
CA ALA A 123 3.50 -6.94 9.01
C ALA A 123 3.01 -5.58 8.49
N ASN A 124 3.91 -4.61 8.36
CA ASN A 124 3.58 -3.21 8.07
C ASN A 124 3.94 -2.77 6.64
N THR A 125 4.57 -3.63 5.84
CA THR A 125 4.75 -3.42 4.40
C THR A 125 4.24 -4.58 3.56
N LEU A 126 3.74 -4.25 2.38
CA LEU A 126 3.42 -5.20 1.31
C LEU A 126 4.39 -5.07 0.13
N CYS A 127 5.08 -3.93 0.04
CA CYS A 127 5.85 -3.50 -1.11
C CYS A 127 7.33 -3.73 -0.84
N TRP A 128 7.98 -4.51 -1.69
CA TRP A 128 9.39 -4.91 -1.56
C TRP A 128 10.13 -4.67 -2.86
N SER A 129 11.13 -3.79 -2.84
CA SER A 129 11.92 -3.40 -4.02
C SER A 129 13.01 -4.41 -4.38
N SER A 130 13.34 -5.31 -3.45
CA SER A 130 14.30 -6.40 -3.62
C SER A 130 13.91 -7.57 -2.70
N ALA A 131 14.70 -8.64 -2.72
CA ALA A 131 14.48 -9.77 -1.82
C ALA A 131 14.54 -9.41 -0.33
N THR A 132 15.25 -8.34 0.02
CA THR A 132 15.59 -7.97 1.41
C THR A 132 15.19 -6.54 1.77
N THR A 133 14.70 -5.75 0.81
CA THR A 133 14.45 -4.31 0.99
C THR A 133 12.95 -4.02 0.96
N PRO A 134 12.30 -3.88 2.14
CA PRO A 134 10.93 -3.40 2.22
C PRO A 134 10.87 -1.91 1.89
N LEU A 135 9.79 -1.47 1.24
CA LEU A 135 9.53 -0.06 1.01
C LEU A 135 8.71 0.52 2.16
N PRO A 136 9.11 1.69 2.70
CA PRO A 136 8.38 2.35 3.77
C PRO A 136 7.05 2.90 3.26
N MET A 137 5.98 2.59 3.98
CA MET A 137 4.65 3.12 3.69
C MET A 137 4.51 4.54 4.27
N GLU A 138 3.76 5.42 3.59
CA GLU A 138 3.45 6.76 4.07
C GLU A 138 1.96 6.88 4.47
N ASN A 139 1.70 7.42 5.66
CA ASN A 139 0.35 7.64 6.19
C ASN A 139 0.04 9.13 6.48
N ASN A 140 1.04 10.00 6.35
CA ASN A 140 0.90 11.43 6.50
C ASN A 140 0.51 12.06 5.15
N PRO A 141 -0.73 12.53 4.99
CA PRO A 141 -1.21 13.09 3.72
C PRO A 141 -0.43 14.33 3.29
N ARG A 142 0.15 15.09 4.23
CA ARG A 142 1.01 16.24 3.91
C ARG A 142 2.29 15.78 3.20
N VAL A 143 2.95 14.74 3.72
CA VAL A 143 4.17 14.19 3.11
C VAL A 143 3.86 13.58 1.75
N VAL A 144 2.72 12.90 1.62
CA VAL A 144 2.25 12.38 0.32
C VAL A 144 2.03 13.52 -0.68
N PHE A 145 1.33 14.58 -0.26
CA PHE A 145 1.07 15.76 -1.10
C PHE A 145 2.36 16.43 -1.55
N GLU A 146 3.29 16.69 -0.63
CA GLU A 146 4.60 17.27 -0.94
C GLU A 146 5.44 16.34 -1.85
N ARG A 147 5.34 15.02 -1.69
CA ARG A 147 5.98 14.05 -2.59
C ARG A 147 5.35 14.02 -3.98
N LEU A 148 4.07 14.31 -4.12
CA LEU A 148 3.37 14.36 -5.41
C LEU A 148 3.59 15.66 -6.16
N PHE A 149 3.40 16.78 -5.48
CA PHE A 149 3.31 18.10 -6.11
C PHE A 149 4.58 18.94 -5.91
N GLY A 150 5.48 18.51 -5.04
CA GLY A 150 6.61 19.30 -4.57
C GLY A 150 6.26 20.10 -3.32
N GLY A 151 7.24 20.28 -2.43
CA GLY A 151 7.14 21.24 -1.33
C GLY A 151 7.30 22.64 -1.89
N ASN A 152 6.22 23.24 -2.36
CA ASN A 152 6.29 24.53 -3.01
C ASN A 152 5.83 25.63 -2.04
N GLU A 153 6.76 26.52 -1.69
CA GLU A 153 6.43 27.85 -1.16
C GLU A 153 5.95 28.80 -2.28
N SER A 154 6.18 28.44 -3.55
CA SER A 154 5.84 29.26 -4.73
C SER A 154 5.30 28.43 -5.90
N THR A 155 4.28 28.95 -6.60
CA THR A 155 3.74 28.41 -7.86
C THR A 155 4.43 28.98 -9.10
N ASP A 156 5.51 29.75 -8.93
CA ASP A 156 6.26 30.37 -10.02
C ASP A 156 7.03 29.31 -10.85
N PRO A 157 6.75 29.19 -12.17
CA PRO A 157 7.45 28.27 -13.06
C PRO A 157 8.97 28.51 -13.16
N GLU A 158 9.45 29.73 -12.91
CA GLU A 158 10.88 30.05 -12.99
C GLU A 158 11.63 29.56 -11.75
N ALA A 159 11.08 29.81 -10.55
CA ALA A 159 11.57 29.25 -9.31
C ALA A 159 11.57 27.71 -9.32
N TRP A 160 10.57 27.09 -9.95
CA TRP A 160 10.46 25.64 -10.08
C TRP A 160 11.55 25.03 -10.98
N ARG A 161 11.92 25.71 -12.07
CA ARG A 161 13.01 25.28 -12.96
C ARG A 161 14.38 25.43 -12.30
N ALA A 162 14.65 26.60 -11.69
CA ALA A 162 15.93 26.86 -11.02
C ALA A 162 16.24 25.81 -9.93
N ARG A 163 15.23 25.36 -9.18
CA ARG A 163 15.41 24.34 -8.16
C ARG A 163 15.76 22.96 -8.73
N ARG A 164 15.18 22.60 -9.88
CA ARG A 164 15.48 21.32 -10.55
C ARG A 164 16.89 21.28 -11.14
N GLU A 165 17.33 22.39 -11.70
CA GLU A 165 18.71 22.53 -12.18
C GLU A 165 19.71 22.37 -11.02
N GLU A 166 19.42 22.98 -9.86
CA GLU A 166 20.21 22.80 -8.64
C GLU A 166 20.22 21.34 -8.17
N ASP A 167 19.06 20.69 -8.06
CA ASP A 167 18.95 19.30 -7.64
C ASP A 167 19.70 18.36 -8.62
N SER A 168 19.60 18.56 -9.94
CA SER A 168 20.34 17.78 -10.94
C SER A 168 21.85 17.95 -10.79
N SER A 169 22.33 19.18 -10.63
CA SER A 169 23.75 19.47 -10.41
C SER A 169 24.29 18.82 -9.14
N ILE A 170 23.49 18.73 -8.08
CA ILE A 170 23.89 18.05 -6.84
C ILE A 170 24.03 16.55 -7.07
N LEU A 171 23.09 15.93 -7.79
CA LEU A 171 23.10 14.49 -8.08
C LEU A 171 24.31 14.10 -8.96
N ASP A 172 24.61 14.89 -10.00
CA ASP A 172 25.80 14.70 -10.83
C ASP A 172 27.10 14.75 -10.00
N ALA A 173 27.21 15.71 -9.09
CA ALA A 173 28.38 15.85 -8.21
C ALA A 173 28.55 14.69 -7.21
N VAL A 174 27.47 13.98 -6.88
CA VAL A 174 27.45 12.84 -5.96
C VAL A 174 27.77 11.53 -6.69
N GLY A 175 27.31 11.36 -7.93
CA GLY A 175 27.51 10.14 -8.73
C GLY A 175 28.97 9.69 -8.84
N ASP A 176 29.87 10.61 -9.19
CA ASP A 176 31.31 10.35 -9.34
C ASP A 176 31.98 9.87 -8.04
N LYS A 177 31.51 10.39 -6.90
CA LYS A 177 32.05 10.04 -5.58
C LYS A 177 31.56 8.67 -5.13
N ILE A 178 30.34 8.28 -5.48
CA ILE A 178 29.79 6.98 -5.13
C ILE A 178 30.51 5.85 -5.88
N ALA A 179 30.84 6.05 -7.17
CA ALA A 179 31.57 5.05 -7.95
C ALA A 179 32.93 4.69 -7.33
N LYS A 180 33.62 5.69 -6.76
CA LYS A 180 34.88 5.48 -6.02
C LYS A 180 34.66 4.74 -4.70
N LEU A 181 33.61 5.11 -3.95
CA LEU A 181 33.28 4.49 -2.67
C LEU A 181 32.90 3.01 -2.79
N GLN A 182 32.19 2.60 -3.86
CA GLN A 182 31.82 1.20 -4.08
C GLN A 182 33.03 0.24 -4.13
N GLY A 183 34.18 0.71 -4.63
CA GLY A 183 35.41 -0.07 -4.71
C GLY A 183 36.08 -0.36 -3.37
N ASP A 184 35.81 0.48 -2.36
CA ASP A 184 36.46 0.41 -1.04
C ASP A 184 35.60 -0.28 0.03
N LEU A 185 34.32 -0.54 -0.27
CA LEU A 185 33.35 -1.09 0.69
C LEU A 185 33.30 -2.62 0.68
N GLY A 186 33.05 -3.20 1.87
CA GLY A 186 32.75 -4.63 2.00
C GLY A 186 31.32 -4.97 1.56
N HIS A 187 31.06 -6.26 1.29
CA HIS A 187 29.78 -6.74 0.72
C HIS A 187 28.52 -6.26 1.46
N ARG A 188 28.56 -6.18 2.79
CA ARG A 188 27.42 -5.71 3.61
C ARG A 188 27.12 -4.22 3.40
N ASP A 189 28.15 -3.40 3.26
CA ASP A 189 28.00 -1.95 3.07
C ASP A 189 27.65 -1.62 1.63
N GLN A 190 28.11 -2.42 0.67
CA GLN A 190 27.69 -2.35 -0.73
C GLN A 190 26.18 -2.50 -0.88
N LEU A 191 25.55 -3.46 -0.17
CA LEU A 191 24.09 -3.62 -0.18
C LEU A 191 23.37 -2.35 0.28
N LYS A 192 23.87 -1.68 1.31
CA LYS A 192 23.28 -0.43 1.81
C LYS A 192 23.48 0.72 0.83
N LEU A 193 24.64 0.77 0.17
CA LEU A 193 24.95 1.75 -0.85
C LEU A 193 24.09 1.56 -2.10
N ASP A 194 23.80 0.32 -2.49
CA ASP A 194 22.91 0.00 -3.61
C ASP A 194 21.47 0.46 -3.35
N GLU A 195 20.95 0.28 -2.12
CA GLU A 195 19.66 0.85 -1.73
C GLU A 195 19.63 2.39 -1.85
N TYR A 196 20.72 3.05 -1.45
CA TYR A 196 20.85 4.50 -1.54
C TYR A 196 20.94 4.98 -3.00
N LEU A 197 21.72 4.29 -3.83
CA LEU A 197 21.86 4.58 -5.26
C LEU A 197 20.55 4.41 -6.02
N GLU A 198 19.74 3.40 -5.66
CA GLU A 198 18.41 3.24 -6.24
C GLU A 198 17.50 4.42 -5.88
N SER A 199 17.58 4.94 -4.65
CA SER A 199 16.86 6.17 -4.27
C SER A 199 17.30 7.38 -5.09
N ILE A 200 18.61 7.53 -5.37
CA ILE A 200 19.15 8.62 -6.19
C ILE A 200 18.63 8.53 -7.63
N ARG A 201 18.71 7.36 -8.27
CA ARG A 201 18.21 7.16 -9.64
C ARG A 201 16.72 7.47 -9.78
N ASN A 202 15.94 7.15 -8.76
CA ASN A 202 14.51 7.49 -8.75
C ASN A 202 14.29 9.02 -8.64
N ALA A 203 15.15 9.75 -7.93
CA ALA A 203 15.10 11.22 -7.87
C ALA A 203 15.48 11.86 -9.22
N GLU A 204 16.58 11.42 -9.85
CA GLU A 204 17.01 11.90 -11.17
C GLU A 204 15.93 11.68 -12.23
N ARG A 205 15.36 10.48 -12.27
CA ARG A 205 14.26 10.15 -13.21
C ARG A 205 13.05 11.05 -12.99
N ARG A 206 12.72 11.38 -11.75
CA ARG A 206 11.62 12.27 -11.42
C ARG A 206 11.86 13.69 -11.92
N ILE A 207 13.10 14.18 -11.85
CA ILE A 207 13.49 15.49 -12.41
C ILE A 207 13.30 15.48 -13.93
N GLN A 208 13.89 14.49 -14.62
CA GLN A 208 13.79 14.34 -16.07
C GLN A 208 12.34 14.22 -16.56
N MET A 209 11.51 13.42 -15.89
CA MET A 209 10.10 13.25 -16.26
C MET A 209 9.30 14.53 -16.00
N ALA A 210 9.59 15.24 -14.93
CA ALA A 210 8.94 16.50 -14.63
C ALA A 210 9.28 17.57 -15.67
N GLU A 211 10.53 17.65 -16.11
CA GLU A 211 10.95 18.54 -17.21
C GLU A 211 10.22 18.21 -18.51
N ALA A 212 10.19 16.92 -18.89
CA ALA A 212 9.51 16.44 -20.10
C ALA A 212 7.99 16.68 -20.07
N GLN A 213 7.37 16.74 -18.89
CA GLN A 213 5.94 16.94 -18.71
C GLN A 213 5.55 18.38 -18.33
N SER A 214 6.52 19.29 -18.23
CA SER A 214 6.31 20.66 -17.72
C SER A 214 5.36 21.52 -18.58
N GLU A 215 5.25 21.22 -19.88
CA GLU A 215 4.38 21.93 -20.82
C GLU A 215 2.97 21.33 -20.93
N ARG A 216 2.68 20.25 -20.20
CA ARG A 216 1.41 19.53 -20.32
C ARG A 216 0.32 20.25 -19.54
N GLU A 217 -0.67 20.79 -20.24
CA GLU A 217 -1.85 21.38 -19.59
C GLU A 217 -2.59 20.32 -18.75
N LEU A 218 -2.69 20.58 -17.44
CA LEU A 218 -3.46 19.74 -16.53
C LEU A 218 -4.95 20.07 -16.67
N PRO A 219 -5.85 19.06 -16.66
CA PRO A 219 -7.29 19.32 -16.66
C PRO A 219 -7.68 20.24 -15.50
N GLY A 220 -8.50 21.27 -15.80
CA GLY A 220 -8.99 22.20 -14.79
C GLY A 220 -9.78 21.48 -13.70
N PHE A 221 -9.34 21.59 -12.45
CA PHE A 221 -9.96 20.91 -11.31
C PHE A 221 -10.96 21.80 -10.59
N ARG A 222 -12.15 21.25 -10.26
CA ARG A 222 -13.06 21.86 -9.28
C ARG A 222 -12.77 21.26 -7.92
N THR A 223 -12.12 22.03 -7.05
CA THR A 223 -11.95 21.69 -5.64
C THR A 223 -13.30 21.74 -4.94
N THR A 224 -14.06 20.64 -4.94
CA THR A 224 -15.15 20.47 -3.97
C THR A 224 -14.51 20.25 -2.62
N CYS A 225 -14.39 21.32 -1.84
CA CYS A 225 -13.85 21.30 -0.49
C CYS A 225 -14.71 20.42 0.44
N TRP A 226 -14.40 19.13 0.52
CA TRP A 226 -14.85 18.25 1.61
C TRP A 226 -13.77 18.09 2.70
N CYS A 227 -12.64 18.82 2.60
CA CYS A 227 -11.56 18.85 3.59
C CYS A 227 -11.85 19.72 4.83
N ALA A 228 -13.05 20.28 5.00
CA ALA A 228 -13.37 21.15 6.12
C ALA A 228 -13.43 20.44 7.50
N SER A 229 -13.33 19.10 7.55
CA SER A 229 -13.25 18.33 8.79
C SER A 229 -11.97 17.52 8.89
N TYR A 230 -10.81 18.17 8.72
CA TYR A 230 -9.53 17.63 9.15
C TYR A 230 -9.46 17.66 10.69
N ILE A 231 -9.46 16.50 11.33
CA ILE A 231 -9.10 16.36 12.75
C ILE A 231 -7.67 15.78 12.78
N PRO A 232 -6.70 16.47 13.40
CA PRO A 232 -5.33 15.96 13.55
C PRO A 232 -5.33 14.56 14.17
N GLY A 233 -4.62 13.60 13.55
CA GLY A 233 -4.49 12.24 14.06
C GLY A 233 -5.58 11.25 13.61
N LYS A 234 -6.56 11.68 12.83
CA LYS A 234 -7.48 10.78 12.11
C LYS A 234 -7.51 11.18 10.65
N MET A 235 -6.81 10.45 9.80
CA MET A 235 -7.12 10.49 8.38
C MET A 235 -8.50 9.83 8.23
N PRO A 236 -9.59 10.57 7.92
CA PRO A 236 -10.84 9.88 7.65
C PRO A 236 -10.59 8.99 6.42
N ARG A 237 -11.14 7.76 6.42
CA ARG A 237 -11.00 6.81 5.31
C ARG A 237 -11.27 7.47 3.95
N SER A 238 -12.15 8.46 3.93
CA SER A 238 -12.51 9.32 2.79
C SER A 238 -11.37 10.17 2.17
N CYS A 239 -10.29 10.49 2.91
CA CYS A 239 -9.18 11.27 2.34
C CYS A 239 -8.26 10.42 1.45
N LEU A 240 -8.02 9.15 1.78
CA LEU A 240 -7.22 8.25 0.94
C LEU A 240 -8.00 7.91 -0.34
N ILE A 241 -9.30 7.69 -0.17
CA ILE A 241 -10.34 7.61 -1.19
C ILE A 241 -10.30 8.79 -2.18
N TYR A 242 -10.26 10.02 -1.69
CA TYR A 242 -10.19 11.20 -2.55
C TYR A 242 -8.84 11.34 -3.25
N SER A 243 -7.75 10.92 -2.58
CA SER A 243 -6.45 10.78 -3.23
C SER A 243 -6.57 9.84 -4.43
N PHE A 244 -7.23 8.70 -4.27
CA PHE A 244 -7.44 7.69 -5.31
C PHE A 244 -8.31 8.17 -6.50
N SER A 245 -9.34 8.99 -6.26
CA SER A 245 -10.15 9.56 -7.35
C SER A 245 -9.40 10.63 -8.16
N LEU A 246 -8.54 11.43 -7.50
CA LEU A 246 -7.64 12.37 -8.16
C LEU A 246 -6.65 11.66 -9.11
N PHE A 247 -6.19 10.46 -8.74
CA PHE A 247 -5.22 9.70 -9.54
C PHE A 247 -5.80 9.04 -10.79
N LYS A 248 -7.04 8.53 -10.73
CA LYS A 248 -7.74 7.90 -11.87
C LYS A 248 -7.81 8.80 -13.10
N GLN A 249 -7.81 10.13 -12.94
CA GLN A 249 -7.92 11.08 -14.04
C GLN A 249 -6.57 11.48 -14.67
N ILE A 250 -5.44 11.19 -14.02
CA ILE A 250 -4.13 11.67 -14.48
C ILE A 250 -3.19 10.51 -14.87
N TYR A 251 -3.30 9.33 -14.24
CA TYR A 251 -2.37 8.21 -14.46
C TYR A 251 -3.06 6.82 -14.41
N THR A 252 -2.54 5.87 -15.19
CA THR A 252 -2.87 4.44 -15.05
C THR A 252 -2.26 3.93 -13.74
N CYS A 253 -3.07 3.82 -12.69
CA CYS A 253 -2.61 3.37 -11.37
C CYS A 253 -3.00 1.89 -11.13
N HIS A 254 -2.01 1.07 -10.80
CA HIS A 254 -2.22 -0.28 -10.26
C HIS A 254 -2.24 -0.20 -8.73
N TYR A 255 -3.33 -0.63 -8.12
CA TYR A 255 -3.51 -0.57 -6.67
C TYR A 255 -3.50 -1.97 -6.07
N PHE A 256 -2.63 -2.19 -5.09
CA PHE A 256 -2.69 -3.34 -4.21
C PHE A 256 -3.09 -2.84 -2.83
N TYR A 257 -4.30 -3.18 -2.41
CA TYR A 257 -4.82 -2.82 -1.10
C TYR A 257 -4.69 -4.02 -0.17
N GLY A 258 -4.03 -3.83 0.96
CA GLY A 258 -4.05 -4.77 2.07
C GLY A 258 -4.44 -4.03 3.34
N TRP A 259 -5.44 -4.55 4.04
CA TRP A 259 -5.85 -3.99 5.33
C TRP A 259 -4.89 -4.51 6.40
N SER A 260 -3.97 -3.66 6.87
CA SER A 260 -3.26 -3.93 8.12
C SER A 260 -4.17 -3.58 9.29
N ARG A 261 -4.16 -4.41 10.33
CA ARG A 261 -4.32 -4.07 11.76
C ARG A 261 -5.30 -2.95 12.18
N ASN A 262 -6.59 -3.05 11.85
CA ASN A 262 -7.68 -2.43 12.65
C ASN A 262 -7.75 -3.08 14.06
N GLN A 263 -6.72 -2.88 14.88
CA GLN A 263 -6.55 -3.50 16.19
C GLN A 263 -7.46 -2.89 17.25
N SER A 264 -7.94 -1.66 17.03
CA SER A 264 -8.37 -0.82 18.16
C SER A 264 -9.68 -0.06 17.98
N ALA A 265 -10.26 0.01 16.78
CA ALA A 265 -11.45 0.82 16.53
C ALA A 265 -12.63 -0.02 16.04
N GLY A 266 -13.77 0.09 16.74
CA GLY A 266 -15.05 -0.36 16.24
C GLY A 266 -15.64 0.58 15.21
N ILE A 267 -16.72 0.14 14.57
CA ILE A 267 -17.51 0.90 13.60
C ILE A 267 -18.88 1.15 14.24
N SER A 268 -18.92 2.15 15.13
CA SER A 268 -20.12 2.48 15.89
C SER A 268 -21.28 2.91 15.00
N GLU A 269 -20.99 3.43 13.80
CA GLU A 269 -21.96 3.86 12.78
C GLU A 269 -22.87 2.71 12.33
N ILE A 270 -22.39 1.47 12.36
CA ILE A 270 -23.18 0.26 12.05
C ILE A 270 -23.60 -0.49 13.32
N GLY A 271 -23.44 0.12 14.50
CA GLY A 271 -23.78 -0.51 15.78
C GLY A 271 -22.84 -1.64 16.18
N VAL A 272 -21.60 -1.65 15.69
CA VAL A 272 -20.56 -2.63 16.08
C VAL A 272 -19.41 -1.88 16.77
N PRO A 273 -19.49 -1.65 18.10
CA PRO A 273 -18.47 -0.92 18.84
C PRO A 273 -17.19 -1.74 19.08
N ASP A 274 -17.26 -3.06 18.89
CA ASP A 274 -16.13 -3.98 19.01
C ASP A 274 -15.05 -3.70 17.94
N ALA A 275 -13.78 -3.80 18.32
CA ALA A 275 -12.69 -3.70 17.36
C ALA A 275 -12.77 -4.82 16.30
N HIS A 276 -12.48 -4.49 15.04
CA HIS A 276 -12.58 -5.44 13.94
C HIS A 276 -11.66 -6.67 14.11
N HIS A 277 -10.39 -6.45 14.49
CA HIS A 277 -9.41 -7.52 14.63
C HIS A 277 -9.86 -8.69 15.54
N PRO A 278 -10.30 -8.47 16.80
CA PRO A 278 -10.75 -9.56 17.66
C PRO A 278 -12.04 -10.25 17.21
N LEU A 279 -12.85 -9.62 16.34
CA LEU A 279 -13.99 -10.28 15.71
C LEU A 279 -13.54 -11.34 14.71
N SER A 280 -12.45 -11.10 13.97
CA SER A 280 -11.89 -12.09 13.04
C SER A 280 -11.32 -13.33 13.75
N HIS A 281 -10.89 -13.20 15.01
CA HIS A 281 -10.55 -14.31 15.90
C HIS A 281 -11.80 -14.83 16.65
N HIS A 282 -12.88 -15.12 15.90
CA HIS A 282 -14.19 -15.45 16.48
C HIS A 282 -14.22 -16.78 17.25
N GLY A 283 -13.33 -17.73 16.94
CA GLY A 283 -13.26 -19.03 17.64
C GLY A 283 -14.56 -19.84 17.57
N GLY A 284 -15.38 -19.61 16.54
CA GLY A 284 -16.71 -20.22 16.39
C GLY A 284 -17.86 -19.52 17.14
N SER A 285 -17.62 -18.38 17.80
CA SER A 285 -18.68 -17.61 18.45
C SER A 285 -19.66 -17.02 17.43
N ALA A 286 -20.93 -17.41 17.50
CA ALA A 286 -21.98 -16.91 16.62
C ALA A 286 -22.14 -15.38 16.69
N GLU A 287 -22.07 -14.80 17.88
CA GLU A 287 -22.17 -13.34 18.09
C GLU A 287 -21.03 -12.59 17.37
N LYS A 288 -19.79 -13.07 17.50
CA LYS A 288 -18.64 -12.46 16.83
C LYS A 288 -18.73 -12.59 15.31
N ILE A 289 -19.18 -13.75 14.82
CA ILE A 289 -19.39 -14.01 13.39
C ILE A 289 -20.44 -13.04 12.84
N GLU A 290 -21.57 -12.86 13.51
CA GLU A 290 -22.62 -11.93 13.07
C GLU A 290 -22.10 -10.50 12.98
N LYS A 291 -21.39 -10.03 14.00
CA LYS A 291 -20.73 -8.71 14.00
C LYS A 291 -19.70 -8.59 12.87
N LEU A 292 -18.91 -9.63 12.63
CA LEU A 292 -17.92 -9.67 11.56
C LEU A 292 -18.56 -9.58 10.17
N ILE A 293 -19.65 -10.32 9.93
CA ILE A 293 -20.43 -10.25 8.68
C ILE A 293 -20.94 -8.82 8.43
N ARG A 294 -21.45 -8.14 9.47
CA ARG A 294 -21.90 -6.74 9.36
C ARG A 294 -20.75 -5.80 9.00
N VAL A 295 -19.58 -5.96 9.63
CA VAL A 295 -18.37 -5.19 9.29
C VAL A 295 -17.91 -5.47 7.85
N ASN A 296 -17.90 -6.74 7.42
CA ASN A 296 -17.54 -7.11 6.06
C ASN A 296 -18.51 -6.51 5.02
N GLY A 297 -19.83 -6.54 5.27
CA GLY A 297 -20.84 -5.90 4.43
C GLY A 297 -20.68 -4.38 4.35
N TYR A 298 -20.40 -3.72 5.48
CA TYR A 298 -20.11 -2.29 5.50
C TYR A 298 -18.86 -1.92 4.69
N HIS A 299 -17.81 -2.75 4.73
CA HIS A 299 -16.64 -2.54 3.88
C HIS A 299 -16.97 -2.66 2.38
N ALA A 300 -17.89 -3.57 2.00
CA ALA A 300 -18.38 -3.67 0.62
C ALA A 300 -19.20 -2.43 0.20
N GLU A 301 -20.04 -1.90 1.09
CA GLU A 301 -20.79 -0.65 0.86
C GLU A 301 -19.86 0.57 0.68
N MET A 302 -18.81 0.65 1.51
CA MET A 302 -17.80 1.70 1.39
C MET A 302 -17.09 1.69 0.04
N LEU A 303 -16.94 0.54 -0.61
CA LEU A 303 -16.34 0.47 -1.94
C LEU A 303 -17.19 1.22 -2.99
N LEU A 304 -18.52 1.17 -2.88
CA LEU A 304 -19.45 1.80 -3.83
C LEU A 304 -19.45 3.32 -3.72
N THR A 305 -19.58 3.83 -2.50
CA THR A 305 -19.63 5.28 -2.19
C THR A 305 -18.35 6.02 -2.55
N THR A 306 -17.29 5.27 -2.82
CA THR A 306 -15.92 5.73 -2.96
C THR A 306 -15.41 5.67 -4.39
N TRP A 307 -15.72 4.59 -5.11
CA TRP A 307 -15.03 4.25 -6.37
C TRP A 307 -15.92 4.27 -7.61
N ILE A 308 -17.24 4.16 -7.45
CA ILE A 308 -18.17 3.84 -8.56
C ILE A 308 -19.23 4.94 -8.79
N ALA A 309 -19.52 5.79 -7.81
CA ALA A 309 -20.35 6.99 -8.00
C ALA A 309 -19.55 8.17 -8.58
#